data_AF-A0A060YV32-F1
#
_entry.id   AF-A0A060YV32-F1
#
_cell.length_a   1.000
_cell.length_b   1.000
_cell.length_c   1.000
_cell.angle_alpha   90.00
_cell.angle_beta   90.00
_cell.angle_gamma   90.00
#
_symmetry.space_group_name_H-M   'P 1'
#
loop_
_entity.id
_entity.type
_entity.pdbx_description
1 polymer ?
#
loop_
_entity_poly.entity_id
_entity_poly.type
_entity_poly.pdbx_seq_one_letter_code
_entity_poly.pdbx_strand_id
1 'polypeptide(L)'
;MLNNWDKWMAKRHKKMKLRCQKGIPPSLRGRAWLYLSGGKVKREQNKGKFEELDRQAGDPKWVDVIEKDLHRQFPFHEMFVARGGHGQQDLYRVLKAYTLHRPEEGYCQAQAPIAAVLLMHMPAEDAFWGLVQICEKYLPGYYSVGLVRLTTGVPH
;
A
#
# COMPACT_ATOMS: atom_id res chain seq x y z
N MET A 1 -8.47 -4.09 22.09
CA MET A 1 -7.34 -3.19 21.71
C MET A 1 -7.68 -2.48 20.40
N LEU A 2 -7.85 -3.22 19.29
CA LEU A 2 -8.17 -2.65 17.98
C LEU A 2 -9.50 -1.87 17.93
N ASN A 3 -10.51 -2.31 18.69
CA ASN A 3 -11.82 -1.62 18.73
C ASN A 3 -11.75 -0.23 19.41
N ASN A 4 -10.71 0.05 20.21
CA ASN A 4 -10.48 1.34 20.88
C ASN A 4 -9.08 1.87 20.52
N TRP A 5 -8.71 1.78 19.24
CA TRP A 5 -7.36 2.06 18.76
C TRP A 5 -6.88 3.46 19.12
N ASP A 6 -7.72 4.48 18.87
CA ASP A 6 -7.35 5.89 19.07
C ASP A 6 -7.03 6.17 20.55
N LYS A 7 -7.85 5.61 21.45
CA LYS A 7 -7.63 5.68 22.91
C LYS A 7 -6.35 4.96 23.34
N TRP A 8 -5.98 3.87 22.66
CA TRP A 8 -4.77 3.10 22.95
C TRP A 8 -3.49 3.74 22.40
N MET A 9 -3.52 4.29 21.19
CA MET A 9 -2.40 5.03 20.62
C MET A 9 -2.10 6.29 21.44
N ALA A 10 -3.12 7.04 21.84
CA ALA A 10 -2.95 8.25 22.64
C ALA A 10 -2.40 7.98 24.05
N LYS A 11 -2.87 6.92 24.74
CA LYS A 11 -2.53 6.68 26.15
C LYS A 11 -1.44 5.63 26.39
N ARG A 12 -1.10 4.79 25.39
CA ARG A 12 -0.26 3.59 25.57
C ARG A 12 0.73 3.35 24.42
N HIS A 13 1.19 4.41 23.77
CA HIS A 13 2.15 4.36 22.65
C HIS A 13 3.37 3.46 22.93
N LYS A 14 4.03 3.58 24.09
CA LYS A 14 5.19 2.74 24.47
C LYS A 14 4.86 1.24 24.49
N LYS A 15 3.68 0.87 25.00
CA LYS A 15 3.21 -0.52 25.06
C LYS A 15 2.82 -1.06 23.68
N MET A 16 2.34 -0.19 22.79
CA MET A 16 2.07 -0.54 21.39
C MET A 16 3.38 -0.81 20.64
N LYS A 17 4.38 0.07 20.77
CA LYS A 17 5.71 -0.10 20.15
C LYS A 17 6.35 -1.43 20.55
N LEU A 18 6.35 -1.76 21.85
CA LEU A 18 6.89 -3.03 22.35
C LEU A 18 6.17 -4.25 21.76
N ARG A 19 4.84 -4.18 21.57
CA ARG A 19 4.06 -5.26 20.96
C ARG A 19 4.36 -5.43 19.47
N CYS A 20 4.56 -4.33 18.74
CA CYS A 20 4.98 -4.40 17.35
C CYS A 20 6.37 -5.02 17.22
N GLN A 21 7.31 -4.68 18.12
CA GLN A 21 8.65 -5.25 18.16
C GLN A 21 8.67 -6.76 18.47
N LYS A 22 7.70 -7.25 19.24
CA LYS A 22 7.51 -8.69 19.50
C LYS A 22 6.87 -9.45 18.33
N GLY A 23 6.48 -8.75 17.26
CA GLY A 23 5.76 -9.31 16.14
C GLY A 23 4.24 -9.17 16.29
N ILE A 24 3.59 -8.75 15.20
CA ILE A 24 2.14 -8.70 15.12
C ILE A 24 1.64 -10.08 14.62
N PRO A 25 0.74 -10.75 15.36
CA PRO A 25 0.16 -12.02 14.92
C PRO A 25 -0.44 -11.92 13.52
N PRO A 26 -0.29 -12.94 12.65
CA PRO A 26 -0.75 -12.89 11.26
C PRO A 26 -2.21 -12.43 11.10
N SER A 27 -3.12 -12.96 11.92
CA SER A 27 -4.55 -12.62 11.92
C SER A 27 -4.87 -11.17 12.28
N LEU A 28 -3.91 -10.45 12.88
CA LEU A 28 -4.08 -9.05 13.27
C LEU A 28 -3.34 -8.08 12.35
N ARG A 29 -2.48 -8.56 11.45
CA ARG A 29 -1.64 -7.70 10.60
C ARG A 29 -2.45 -6.75 9.75
N GLY A 30 -3.47 -7.24 9.04
CA GLY A 30 -4.31 -6.41 8.16
C GLY A 30 -4.83 -5.16 8.86
N ARG A 31 -5.55 -5.38 9.97
CA ARG A 31 -6.06 -4.29 10.81
C ARG A 31 -4.92 -3.47 11.42
N ALA A 32 -3.96 -4.10 12.10
CA ALA A 32 -2.93 -3.36 12.80
C ALA A 32 -2.10 -2.47 11.87
N TRP A 33 -1.70 -2.94 10.69
CA TRP A 33 -0.95 -2.17 9.72
C TRP A 33 -1.75 -1.02 9.16
N LEU A 34 -3.02 -1.24 8.79
CA LEU A 34 -3.90 -0.18 8.28
C LEU A 34 -4.08 0.95 9.32
N TYR A 35 -4.16 0.59 10.59
CA TYR A 35 -4.27 1.55 11.67
C TYR A 35 -2.93 2.23 12.01
N LEU A 36 -1.80 1.52 11.94
CA LEU A 36 -0.45 2.06 12.21
C LEU A 36 0.02 3.01 11.12
N SER A 37 -0.28 2.71 9.85
CA SER A 37 0.05 3.58 8.72
C SER A 37 -0.78 4.86 8.70
N GLY A 38 -1.97 4.84 9.32
CA GLY A 38 -2.98 5.90 9.20
C GLY A 38 -3.97 5.66 8.05
N GLY A 39 -3.84 4.54 7.32
CA GLY A 39 -4.68 4.23 6.16
C GLY A 39 -6.16 4.13 6.52
N LYS A 40 -6.52 3.65 7.71
CA LYS A 40 -7.92 3.64 8.17
C LYS A 40 -8.53 5.04 8.19
N VAL A 41 -7.83 6.01 8.76
CA VAL A 41 -8.33 7.39 8.88
C VAL A 41 -8.48 7.99 7.49
N LYS A 42 -7.50 7.77 6.62
CA LYS A 42 -7.53 8.24 5.23
C LYS A 42 -8.72 7.65 4.46
N ARG A 43 -8.97 6.34 4.59
CA ARG A 43 -10.15 5.66 4.03
C ARG A 43 -11.45 6.27 4.52
N GLU A 44 -11.59 6.45 5.84
CA GLU A 44 -12.81 7.01 6.44
C GLU A 44 -13.11 8.44 6.01
N GLN A 45 -12.06 9.23 5.70
CA GLN A 45 -12.17 10.59 5.16
C GLN A 45 -12.49 10.63 3.65
N ASN A 46 -12.29 9.53 2.92
CA ASN A 46 -12.37 9.45 1.46
C ASN A 46 -13.25 8.26 1.02
N LYS A 47 -14.41 8.09 1.68
CA LYS A 47 -15.33 6.97 1.40
C LYS A 47 -15.73 6.95 -0.08
N GLY A 48 -15.68 5.78 -0.71
CA GLY A 48 -16.07 5.60 -2.11
C GLY A 48 -15.00 6.02 -3.12
N LYS A 49 -13.88 6.60 -2.67
CA LYS A 49 -12.85 7.13 -3.57
C LYS A 49 -12.08 6.01 -4.29
N PHE A 50 -11.84 4.89 -3.62
CA PHE A 50 -11.18 3.75 -4.26
C PHE A 50 -12.06 3.19 -5.39
N GLU A 51 -13.36 3.01 -5.14
CA GLU A 51 -14.32 2.53 -6.14
C GLU A 51 -14.53 3.53 -7.28
N GLU A 52 -14.41 4.83 -7.01
CA GLU A 52 -14.41 5.87 -8.03
C GLU A 52 -13.18 5.76 -8.94
N LEU A 53 -11.98 5.62 -8.37
CA LEU A 53 -10.73 5.50 -9.12
C LEU A 53 -10.63 4.16 -9.87
N ASP A 54 -11.16 3.09 -9.28
CA ASP A 54 -11.16 1.76 -9.88
C ASP A 54 -12.07 1.69 -11.13
N ARG A 55 -13.14 2.48 -11.16
CA ARG A 55 -14.00 2.59 -12.36
C ARG A 55 -13.42 3.47 -13.46
N GLN A 56 -12.45 4.31 -13.15
CA GLN A 56 -11.79 5.15 -14.14
C GLN A 56 -10.81 4.35 -14.99
N ALA A 57 -10.65 4.80 -16.23
CA ALA A 57 -9.59 4.33 -17.10
C ALA A 57 -8.24 4.79 -16.53
N GLY A 58 -7.26 3.88 -16.50
CA GLY A 58 -5.89 4.22 -16.14
C GLY A 58 -5.20 4.98 -17.28
N ASP A 59 -4.15 5.73 -16.95
CA ASP A 59 -3.23 6.25 -17.96
C ASP A 59 -2.57 5.06 -18.70
N PRO A 60 -2.67 4.98 -20.04
CA PRO A 60 -2.09 3.88 -20.82
C PRO A 60 -0.62 3.64 -20.52
N LYS A 61 0.15 4.71 -20.24
CA LYS A 61 1.56 4.62 -19.86
C LYS A 61 1.76 3.74 -18.62
N TRP A 62 0.92 3.92 -17.60
CA TRP A 62 1.06 3.19 -16.34
C TRP A 62 0.41 1.82 -16.41
N VAL A 63 -0.73 1.70 -17.10
CA VAL A 63 -1.41 0.42 -17.31
C VAL A 63 -0.47 -0.61 -17.93
N ASP A 64 0.20 -0.26 -19.02
CA ASP A 64 1.14 -1.16 -19.71
C ASP A 64 2.30 -1.61 -18.80
N VAL A 65 2.82 -0.71 -17.98
CA VAL A 65 3.94 -1.00 -17.08
C VAL A 65 3.48 -1.87 -15.92
N ILE A 66 2.31 -1.59 -15.33
CA ILE A 66 1.74 -2.39 -14.25
C ILE A 66 1.47 -3.81 -14.72
N GLU A 67 0.78 -4.00 -15.86
CA GLU A 67 0.45 -5.33 -16.39
C GLU A 67 1.69 -6.19 -16.67
N LYS A 68 2.75 -5.56 -17.20
CA LYS A 68 4.06 -6.20 -17.37
C LYS A 68 4.76 -6.54 -16.06
N ASP A 69 4.38 -5.95 -14.94
CA ASP A 69 5.02 -6.23 -13.66
C ASP A 69 4.21 -7.21 -12.80
N LEU A 70 2.88 -7.30 -12.97
CA LEU A 70 2.00 -8.19 -12.20
C LEU A 70 2.50 -9.64 -12.15
N HIS A 71 2.99 -10.18 -13.27
CA HIS A 71 3.43 -11.57 -13.35
C HIS A 71 4.74 -11.85 -12.60
N ARG A 72 5.50 -10.81 -12.22
CA ARG A 72 6.77 -10.94 -11.50
C ARG A 72 6.57 -10.91 -9.99
N GLN A 73 5.38 -10.53 -9.51
CA GLN A 73 5.12 -10.33 -8.10
C GLN A 73 4.64 -11.62 -7.44
N PHE A 74 5.49 -12.19 -6.60
CA PHE A 74 5.22 -13.42 -5.86
C PHE A 74 4.65 -14.55 -6.73
N PRO A 75 5.33 -14.96 -7.82
CA PRO A 75 4.77 -15.84 -8.85
C PRO A 75 4.42 -17.25 -8.35
N PHE A 76 4.95 -17.66 -7.20
CA PHE A 76 4.68 -18.96 -6.57
C PHE A 76 3.67 -18.88 -5.42
N HIS A 77 3.18 -17.69 -5.08
CA HIS A 77 2.21 -17.51 -4.00
C HIS A 77 0.80 -17.81 -4.50
N GLU A 78 0.01 -18.58 -3.75
CA GLU A 78 -1.33 -19.05 -4.15
C GLU A 78 -2.27 -17.92 -4.63
N MET A 79 -2.16 -16.75 -4.01
CA MET A 79 -2.94 -15.56 -4.38
C MET A 79 -2.59 -15.00 -5.77
N PHE A 80 -1.34 -15.12 -6.21
CA PHE A 80 -0.81 -14.45 -7.40
C PHE A 80 -0.37 -15.40 -8.53
N VAL A 81 -0.34 -16.71 -8.27
CA VAL A 81 0.12 -17.75 -9.22
C VAL A 81 -0.78 -17.85 -10.46
N ALA A 82 -2.08 -17.67 -10.31
CA ALA A 82 -3.02 -17.74 -11.41
C ALA A 82 -2.95 -16.46 -12.26
N ARG A 83 -2.51 -16.60 -13.52
CA ARG A 83 -2.47 -15.48 -14.46
C ARG A 83 -3.88 -14.95 -14.71
N GLY A 84 -4.08 -13.66 -14.47
CA GLY A 84 -5.40 -13.05 -14.54
C GLY A 84 -6.37 -13.50 -13.45
N GLY A 85 -5.90 -14.21 -12.41
CA GLY A 85 -6.70 -14.57 -11.25
C GLY A 85 -7.00 -13.38 -10.33
N HIS A 86 -7.87 -13.61 -9.34
CA HIS A 86 -8.36 -12.54 -8.46
C HIS A 86 -7.26 -11.72 -7.77
N GLY A 87 -6.16 -12.34 -7.31
CA GLY A 87 -5.07 -11.58 -6.68
C GLY A 87 -4.32 -10.67 -7.66
N GLN A 88 -4.10 -11.10 -8.91
CA GLN A 88 -3.50 -10.22 -9.93
C GLN A 88 -4.46 -9.09 -10.32
N GLN A 89 -5.76 -9.37 -10.39
CA GLN A 89 -6.78 -8.35 -10.63
C GLN A 89 -6.81 -7.32 -9.50
N ASP A 90 -6.83 -7.74 -8.24
CA ASP A 90 -6.82 -6.81 -7.10
C ASP A 90 -5.51 -6.01 -7.03
N LEU A 91 -4.36 -6.64 -7.34
CA LEU A 91 -3.08 -5.94 -7.43
C LEU A 91 -3.10 -4.86 -8.52
N TYR A 92 -3.63 -5.18 -9.70
CA TYR A 92 -3.83 -4.21 -10.77
C TYR A 92 -4.72 -3.05 -10.33
N ARG A 93 -5.87 -3.35 -9.72
CA ARG A 93 -6.84 -2.33 -9.25
C ARG A 93 -6.19 -1.37 -8.26
N VAL A 94 -5.46 -1.89 -7.28
CA VAL A 94 -4.75 -1.09 -6.27
C VAL A 94 -3.69 -0.18 -6.91
N LEU A 95 -2.84 -0.73 -7.80
CA LEU A 95 -1.75 0.03 -8.42
C LEU A 95 -2.27 1.06 -9.42
N LYS A 96 -3.25 0.70 -10.24
CA LYS A 96 -3.93 1.64 -11.16
C LYS A 96 -4.56 2.78 -10.37
N ALA A 97 -5.35 2.47 -9.34
CA ALA A 97 -5.98 3.49 -8.50
C ALA A 97 -4.93 4.41 -7.84
N TYR A 98 -3.78 3.87 -7.43
CA TYR A 98 -2.67 4.68 -6.92
C TYR A 98 -2.19 5.70 -7.94
N THR A 99 -1.95 5.30 -9.20
CA THR A 99 -1.48 6.23 -10.24
C THR A 99 -2.49 7.33 -10.56
N LEU A 100 -3.78 7.04 -10.46
CA LEU A 100 -4.85 8.03 -10.64
C LEU A 100 -4.98 8.95 -9.42
N HIS A 101 -4.69 8.44 -8.22
CA HIS A 101 -4.67 9.23 -7.00
C HIS A 101 -3.45 10.16 -6.91
N ARG A 102 -2.30 9.70 -7.41
CA ARG A 102 -1.00 10.40 -7.39
C ARG A 102 -0.39 10.46 -8.79
N PRO A 103 -1.01 11.20 -9.74
CA PRO A 103 -0.55 11.25 -11.13
C PRO A 103 0.87 11.81 -11.28
N GLU A 104 1.27 12.72 -10.39
CA GLU A 104 2.61 13.33 -10.37
C GLU A 104 3.73 12.32 -10.05
N GLU A 105 3.42 11.29 -9.25
CA GLU A 105 4.37 10.21 -8.92
C GLU A 105 4.25 9.05 -9.91
N GLY A 106 3.03 8.74 -10.33
CA GLY A 106 2.74 7.63 -11.24
C GLY A 106 3.05 6.26 -10.60
N TYR A 107 3.54 5.34 -11.44
CA TYR A 107 3.91 4.00 -11.02
C TYR A 107 5.43 3.79 -11.05
N CYS A 108 5.96 3.25 -9.95
CA CYS A 108 7.32 2.74 -9.82
C CYS A 108 7.26 1.24 -9.47
N GLN A 109 8.13 0.44 -10.09
CA GLN A 109 8.17 -1.02 -9.91
C GLN A 109 8.27 -1.46 -8.43
N ALA A 110 8.93 -0.65 -7.60
CA ALA A 110 9.08 -0.92 -6.18
C ALA A 110 7.75 -0.84 -5.37
N GLN A 111 6.66 -0.36 -5.96
CA GLN A 111 5.35 -0.28 -5.32
C GLN A 111 4.57 -1.60 -5.38
N ALA A 112 4.70 -2.38 -6.46
CA ALA A 112 3.96 -3.63 -6.59
C ALA A 112 4.24 -4.69 -5.51
N PRO A 113 5.49 -4.95 -5.07
CA PRO A 113 5.71 -5.89 -3.98
C PRO A 113 5.09 -5.41 -2.66
N ILE A 114 5.07 -4.09 -2.41
CA ILE A 114 4.41 -3.52 -1.22
C ILE A 114 2.89 -3.73 -1.30
N ALA A 115 2.28 -3.39 -2.44
CA ALA A 115 0.85 -3.57 -2.66
C ALA A 115 0.44 -5.06 -2.55
N ALA A 116 1.24 -5.97 -3.10
CA ALA A 116 0.99 -7.41 -3.01
C ALA A 116 1.04 -7.92 -1.56
N VAL A 117 2.04 -7.50 -0.77
CA VAL A 117 2.11 -7.87 0.66
C VAL A 117 0.94 -7.31 1.46
N LEU A 118 0.46 -6.10 1.13
CA LEU A 118 -0.75 -5.56 1.75
C LEU A 118 -1.96 -6.43 1.40
N LEU A 119 -2.14 -6.79 0.13
CA LEU A 119 -3.25 -7.65 -0.34
C LEU A 119 -3.26 -9.05 0.28
N MET A 120 -2.10 -9.60 0.64
CA MET A 120 -2.03 -10.86 1.40
C MET A 120 -2.67 -10.76 2.79
N HIS A 121 -2.88 -9.55 3.31
CA HIS A 121 -3.32 -9.31 4.68
C HIS A 121 -4.59 -8.47 4.80
N MET A 122 -5.04 -7.79 3.75
CA MET A 122 -6.21 -6.92 3.78
C MET A 122 -6.90 -6.80 2.41
N PRO A 123 -8.19 -6.42 2.37
CA PRO A 123 -8.91 -6.18 1.11
C PRO A 123 -8.31 -5.07 0.25
N ALA A 124 -8.66 -5.02 -1.03
CA ALA A 124 -8.11 -4.08 -2.01
C ALA A 124 -8.21 -2.60 -1.59
N GLU A 125 -9.37 -2.14 -1.08
CA GLU A 125 -9.51 -0.75 -0.62
C GLU A 125 -8.55 -0.43 0.54
N ASP A 126 -8.39 -1.36 1.48
CA ASP A 126 -7.47 -1.19 2.61
C ASP A 126 -6.02 -1.21 2.16
N ALA A 127 -5.68 -2.09 1.22
CA ALA A 127 -4.35 -2.16 0.62
C ALA A 127 -4.01 -0.88 -0.13
N PHE A 128 -4.97 -0.31 -0.87
CA PHE A 128 -4.84 0.98 -1.53
C PHE A 128 -4.52 2.10 -0.53
N TRP A 129 -5.32 2.27 0.53
CA TRP A 129 -5.04 3.31 1.52
C TRP A 129 -3.78 3.06 2.35
N GLY A 130 -3.44 1.80 2.58
CA GLY A 130 -2.17 1.39 3.16
C GLY A 130 -0.99 1.84 2.30
N LEU A 131 -1.04 1.57 0.99
CA LEU A 131 -0.02 1.96 0.02
C LEU A 131 0.12 3.48 -0.06
N VAL A 132 -1.00 4.20 -0.18
CA VAL A 132 -1.03 5.67 -0.19
C VAL A 132 -0.32 6.25 1.03
N GLN A 133 -0.62 5.75 2.23
CA GLN A 133 0.04 6.23 3.43
C GLN A 133 1.53 5.86 3.50
N ILE A 134 1.91 4.66 3.03
CA ILE A 134 3.32 4.25 2.96
C ILE A 134 4.11 5.22 2.07
N CYS A 135 3.63 5.46 0.86
CA CYS A 135 4.29 6.34 -0.10
C CYS A 135 4.33 7.80 0.37
N GLU A 136 3.21 8.35 0.85
CA GLU A 136 3.12 9.77 1.26
C GLU A 136 3.92 10.08 2.54
N LYS A 137 3.82 9.20 3.54
CA LYS A 137 4.27 9.54 4.90
C LYS A 137 5.62 8.94 5.25
N TYR A 138 5.93 7.76 4.72
CA TYR A 138 7.12 7.01 5.10
C TYR A 138 8.19 7.02 4.00
N LEU A 139 7.80 7.19 2.74
CA LEU A 139 8.71 7.20 1.60
C LEU A 139 8.57 8.47 0.71
N PRO A 140 8.45 9.68 1.28
CA PRO A 140 8.27 10.89 0.49
C PRO A 140 9.47 11.13 -0.44
N GLY A 141 9.19 11.30 -1.73
CA GLY A 141 10.19 11.52 -2.78
C GLY A 141 11.05 10.29 -3.12
N TYR A 142 10.76 9.11 -2.54
CA TYR A 142 11.47 7.89 -2.93
C TYR A 142 11.07 7.43 -4.33
N TYR A 143 9.80 7.62 -4.68
CA TYR A 143 9.21 7.21 -5.96
C TYR A 143 9.19 8.33 -7.01
N SER A 144 9.60 9.56 -6.67
CA SER A 144 9.70 10.64 -7.64
C SER A 144 10.79 10.35 -8.69
N VAL A 145 10.54 10.78 -9.93
CA VAL A 145 11.46 10.62 -11.05
C VAL A 145 12.85 11.18 -10.69
N GLY A 146 13.85 10.31 -10.64
CA GLY A 146 15.26 10.70 -10.52
C GLY A 146 16.06 10.08 -9.37
N LEU A 147 15.48 9.31 -8.44
CA LEU A 147 16.21 8.68 -7.32
C LEU A 147 17.24 9.63 -6.64
N VAL A 148 16.97 10.94 -6.63
CA VAL A 148 17.95 11.99 -6.25
C VAL A 148 18.40 11.82 -4.80
N ARG A 149 17.63 11.10 -3.99
CA ARG A 149 17.95 10.85 -2.58
C ARG A 149 18.89 9.67 -2.32
N LEU A 150 19.10 8.77 -3.28
CA LEU A 150 20.11 7.70 -3.14
C LEU A 150 21.51 8.16 -3.53
N THR A 151 21.64 9.32 -4.18
CA THR A 151 22.93 9.88 -4.62
C THR A 151 23.48 10.94 -3.67
N THR A 152 22.67 11.53 -2.79
CA THR A 152 23.16 12.42 -1.73
C THR A 152 23.56 11.61 -0.51
N GLY A 153 24.79 11.09 -0.54
CA GLY A 153 25.52 10.77 0.68
C GLY A 153 25.47 11.97 1.61
N VAL A 154 25.02 11.74 2.83
CA VAL A 154 25.02 12.73 3.91
C VAL A 154 26.46 13.18 4.14
N PRO A 155 26.83 14.47 3.99
CA PRO A 155 28.04 14.97 4.60
C PRO A 155 27.78 15.09 6.11
N HIS A 156 28.69 14.54 6.90
CA HIS A 156 28.78 14.77 8.34
C HIS A 156 28.98 16.25 8.67
#